data_AF-A0A7S0G1Z3-F1
#
_entry.id   AF-A0A7S0G1Z3-F1
#
_cell.length_a   1.000
_cell.length_b   1.000
_cell.length_c   1.000
_cell.angle_alpha   90.00
_cell.angle_beta   90.00
_cell.angle_gamma   90.00
#
_symmetry.space_group_name_H-M   'P 1'
#
loop_
_entity.id
_entity.type
_entity.pdbx_description
1 polymer ?
#
loop_
_entity_poly.entity_id
_entity_poly.type
_entity_poly.pdbx_seq_one_letter_code
_entity_poly.pdbx_strand_id
1 'polypeptide(L)'
;MAFVVGAGPNLFLGCSGGARKANSAREGTNKVIMGLNQRQRRYRFEEQFTDLMKERLGETVTALPEAEVRAEDKPFVVDTDRILEIMADPALFPAPPAEMRPLYDPIDFAPRPEDAYMADKITKAYKAKTMVNGIYSTMCTEGTTKGAADIARVRALAYEFRQKQKPMNLRKRELYENRKEAIISANGCHTEEVMFSKSRAATRAYNMKKSESAMACSKYAMPESLAENYMAECVNKQLLVKAVPNGVYGFNCLDGSTKDHAEQLRVATVASAFRTSQMSEGVRQAARRAQVKQALALYAHNCSHEELLFTAFPAVAAMMRGGAYGK
;
A
#
# COMPACT_ATOMS: atom_id res chain seq x y z
N MET A 1 8.78 14.75 -59.41
CA MET A 1 8.60 13.30 -59.66
C MET A 1 7.37 12.85 -58.89
N ALA A 2 6.32 12.51 -59.64
CA ALA A 2 5.06 12.01 -59.12
C ALA A 2 5.12 10.48 -58.98
N PHE A 3 4.47 9.93 -57.95
CA PHE A 3 3.73 8.67 -58.06
C PHE A 3 2.55 8.69 -57.09
N VAL A 4 1.39 8.46 -57.69
CA VAL A 4 0.07 8.23 -57.09
C VAL A 4 -0.16 6.70 -57.02
N VAL A 5 -1.23 6.29 -56.33
CA VAL A 5 -1.92 4.98 -56.31
C VAL A 5 -1.59 4.15 -55.05
N GLY A 6 -2.55 3.65 -54.27
CA GLY A 6 -3.99 3.52 -54.49
C GLY A 6 -4.77 3.12 -53.23
N ALA A 7 -6.09 3.09 -53.39
CA ALA A 7 -7.11 3.01 -52.35
C ALA A 7 -7.80 1.64 -52.26
N GLY A 8 -8.20 1.27 -51.03
CA GLY A 8 -9.36 0.43 -50.64
C GLY A 8 -9.30 -1.09 -50.85
N PRO A 9 -10.31 -1.88 -50.42
CA PRO A 9 -11.37 -1.63 -49.43
C PRO A 9 -11.71 -2.84 -48.48
N ASN A 10 -12.69 -2.60 -47.59
CA ASN A 10 -13.49 -3.50 -46.73
C ASN A 10 -13.52 -5.02 -46.98
N LEU A 11 -13.61 -5.78 -45.88
CA LEU A 11 -14.48 -6.96 -45.76
C LEU A 11 -15.18 -7.00 -44.39
N PHE A 12 -16.50 -7.02 -44.48
CA PHE A 12 -17.52 -7.11 -43.43
C PHE A 12 -18.04 -8.56 -43.36
N LEU A 13 -18.79 -8.87 -42.31
CA LEU A 13 -19.63 -10.07 -42.06
C LEU A 13 -18.90 -11.31 -41.47
N GLY A 14 -19.44 -12.00 -40.45
CA GLY A 14 -20.82 -12.03 -40.01
C GLY A 14 -21.05 -12.53 -38.58
N CYS A 15 -22.18 -12.07 -38.05
CA CYS A 15 -22.89 -12.59 -36.90
C CYS A 15 -23.55 -13.94 -37.22
N SER A 16 -23.57 -14.85 -36.25
CA SER A 16 -24.73 -15.69 -35.86
C SER A 16 -24.39 -16.22 -34.46
N GLY A 17 -25.23 -16.18 -33.43
CA GLY A 17 -26.69 -16.27 -33.38
C GLY A 17 -27.00 -17.51 -32.55
N GLY A 18 -27.50 -17.35 -31.32
CA GLY A 18 -27.80 -18.50 -30.46
C GLY A 18 -28.25 -18.16 -29.04
N ALA A 19 -29.34 -17.41 -28.90
CA ALA A 19 -30.08 -17.35 -27.64
C ALA A 19 -30.95 -18.62 -27.49
N ARG A 20 -30.86 -19.31 -26.35
CA ARG A 20 -31.98 -20.07 -25.76
C ARG A 20 -31.99 -19.96 -24.25
N LYS A 21 -33.16 -19.57 -23.75
CA LYS A 21 -33.62 -19.58 -22.35
C LYS A 21 -33.74 -21.01 -21.80
N ALA A 22 -33.63 -21.11 -20.47
CA ALA A 22 -34.01 -22.20 -19.53
C ALA A 22 -32.82 -22.44 -18.58
N ASN A 23 -32.88 -22.37 -17.26
CA ASN A 23 -33.97 -22.41 -16.31
C ASN A 23 -33.57 -21.65 -15.03
N SER A 24 -34.54 -20.91 -14.49
CA SER A 24 -34.64 -20.61 -13.07
C SER A 24 -34.69 -21.91 -12.27
N ALA A 25 -33.76 -22.11 -11.34
CA ALA A 25 -33.87 -22.90 -10.10
C ALA A 25 -32.49 -23.43 -9.70
N ARG A 26 -31.73 -22.65 -8.90
CA ARG A 26 -30.69 -23.20 -8.00
C ARG A 26 -30.15 -22.14 -7.02
N GLU A 27 -31.04 -21.40 -6.39
CA GLU A 27 -30.76 -20.78 -5.09
C GLU A 27 -31.53 -21.59 -4.05
N GLY A 28 -30.84 -22.42 -3.25
CA GLY A 28 -31.52 -23.12 -2.15
C GLY A 28 -30.83 -24.33 -1.50
N THR A 29 -29.78 -24.95 -2.06
CA THR A 29 -29.34 -26.27 -1.54
C THR A 29 -27.89 -26.40 -1.08
N ASN A 30 -27.06 -25.36 -1.14
CA ASN A 30 -25.64 -25.49 -0.73
C ASN A 30 -25.31 -25.06 0.71
N LYS A 31 -26.31 -24.73 1.55
CA LYS A 31 -26.07 -24.42 2.98
C LYS A 31 -26.38 -25.58 3.94
N VAL A 32 -26.95 -26.69 3.48
CA VAL A 32 -27.42 -27.78 4.37
C VAL A 32 -26.40 -28.92 4.55
N ILE A 33 -25.39 -29.05 3.67
CA ILE A 33 -24.53 -30.26 3.63
C ILE A 33 -23.27 -30.16 4.53
N MET A 34 -22.87 -28.98 5.02
CA MET A 34 -21.69 -28.87 5.91
C MET A 34 -22.02 -28.90 7.42
N GLY A 35 -23.29 -28.84 7.83
CA GLY A 35 -23.69 -28.87 9.25
C GLY A 35 -23.86 -30.27 9.87
N LEU A 36 -24.09 -31.29 9.05
CA LEU A 36 -24.39 -32.65 9.52
C LEU A 36 -23.12 -33.47 9.87
N ASN A 37 -21.97 -33.14 9.28
CA ASN A 37 -20.72 -33.90 9.48
C ASN A 37 -20.01 -33.63 10.81
N GLN A 38 -20.25 -32.49 11.49
CA GLN A 38 -19.63 -32.21 12.79
C GLN A 38 -20.39 -32.85 13.97
N ARG A 39 -21.72 -32.93 13.89
CA ARG A 39 -22.52 -33.60 14.93
C ARG A 39 -22.28 -35.11 14.94
N GLN A 40 -22.24 -35.76 13.77
CA GLN A 40 -21.93 -37.19 13.69
C GLN A 40 -20.52 -37.56 14.14
N ARG A 41 -19.55 -36.63 14.08
CA ARG A 41 -18.19 -36.84 14.60
C ARG A 41 -18.10 -36.72 16.13
N ARG A 42 -18.96 -35.93 16.78
CA ARG A 42 -19.01 -35.84 18.25
C ARG A 42 -19.60 -37.11 18.88
N TYR A 43 -20.70 -37.63 18.33
CA TYR A 43 -21.33 -38.84 18.86
C TYR A 43 -20.42 -40.08 18.77
N ARG A 44 -19.63 -40.23 17.69
CA ARG A 44 -18.66 -41.33 17.59
C ARG A 44 -17.50 -41.23 18.58
N PHE A 45 -17.12 -40.03 19.01
CA PHE A 45 -16.02 -39.86 19.95
C PHE A 45 -16.45 -40.20 21.38
N GLU A 46 -17.70 -39.88 21.75
CA GLU A 46 -18.25 -40.23 23.07
C GLU A 46 -18.43 -41.75 23.23
N GLU A 47 -18.95 -42.45 22.22
CA GLU A 47 -19.07 -43.92 22.24
C GLU A 47 -17.70 -44.61 22.33
N GLN A 48 -16.73 -44.17 21.52
CA GLN A 48 -15.36 -44.70 21.56
C GLN A 48 -14.64 -44.42 22.89
N PHE A 49 -14.91 -43.29 23.52
CA PHE A 49 -14.33 -42.95 24.82
C PHE A 49 -14.95 -43.79 25.95
N THR A 50 -16.26 -44.06 25.92
CA THR A 50 -16.90 -44.93 26.91
C THR A 50 -16.45 -46.38 26.81
N ASP A 51 -16.22 -46.88 25.59
CA ASP A 51 -15.73 -48.25 25.38
C ASP A 51 -14.26 -48.40 25.79
N LEU A 52 -13.42 -47.39 25.50
CA LEU A 52 -12.03 -47.34 25.98
C LEU A 52 -11.92 -47.25 27.51
N MET A 53 -12.87 -46.57 28.17
CA MET A 53 -12.90 -46.48 29.63
C MET A 53 -13.39 -47.79 30.28
N LYS A 54 -14.28 -48.54 29.62
CA LYS A 54 -14.70 -49.88 30.05
C LYS A 54 -13.57 -50.91 29.90
N GLU A 55 -12.81 -50.85 28.80
CA GLU A 55 -11.63 -51.71 28.60
C GLU A 55 -10.50 -51.41 29.59
N ARG A 56 -10.27 -50.14 29.95
CA ARG A 56 -9.18 -49.78 30.86
C ARG A 56 -9.47 -50.03 32.34
N LEU A 57 -10.72 -49.99 32.77
CA LEU A 57 -11.04 -50.02 34.20
C LEU A 57 -11.39 -51.40 34.75
N GLY A 58 -11.59 -52.40 33.90
CA GLY A 58 -11.94 -53.76 34.35
C GLY A 58 -13.32 -53.78 35.00
N GLU A 59 -14.18 -54.70 34.56
CA GLU A 59 -15.53 -54.91 35.10
C GLU A 59 -15.59 -54.94 36.63
N THR A 60 -15.94 -53.81 37.26
CA THR A 60 -16.63 -53.69 38.56
C THR A 60 -16.90 -52.20 38.85
N VAL A 61 -17.84 -51.59 38.14
CA VAL A 61 -18.53 -50.40 38.69
C VAL A 61 -19.80 -50.93 39.34
N THR A 62 -19.68 -51.25 40.64
CA THR A 62 -20.83 -51.45 41.51
C THR A 62 -21.68 -50.18 41.51
N ALA A 63 -22.98 -50.37 41.34
CA ALA A 63 -23.96 -49.29 41.35
C ALA A 63 -23.80 -48.43 42.62
N LEU A 64 -23.56 -47.13 42.42
CA LEU A 64 -23.64 -46.14 43.49
C LEU A 64 -25.09 -46.05 43.98
N PRO A 65 -25.32 -45.85 45.30
CA PRO A 65 -26.67 -45.76 45.83
C PRO A 65 -27.39 -44.55 45.24
N GLU A 66 -28.70 -44.70 44.99
CA GLU A 66 -29.59 -43.66 44.50
C GLU A 66 -29.57 -42.47 45.45
N ALA A 67 -28.71 -41.50 45.16
CA ALA A 67 -28.75 -40.19 45.77
C ALA A 67 -29.97 -39.45 45.21
N GLU A 68 -30.86 -39.03 46.11
CA GLU A 68 -31.98 -38.15 45.82
C GLU A 68 -31.53 -36.98 44.94
N VAL A 69 -31.95 -37.00 43.67
CA VAL A 69 -31.72 -35.92 42.72
C VAL A 69 -32.57 -34.74 43.18
N ARG A 70 -31.95 -33.81 43.91
CA ARG A 70 -32.50 -32.47 44.10
C ARG A 70 -32.70 -31.85 42.72
N ALA A 71 -33.93 -31.40 42.47
CA ALA A 71 -34.40 -30.87 41.19
C ALA A 71 -33.85 -29.47 40.84
N GLU A 72 -32.53 -29.26 40.90
CA GLU A 72 -31.91 -28.00 40.46
C GLU A 72 -30.63 -28.18 39.63
N ASP A 73 -30.44 -29.33 38.96
CA ASP A 73 -29.37 -29.46 37.97
C ASP A 73 -29.89 -29.09 36.58
N LYS A 74 -29.84 -27.79 36.27
CA LYS A 74 -29.84 -27.34 34.88
C LYS A 74 -28.67 -28.03 34.19
N PRO A 75 -28.83 -28.62 32.99
CA PRO A 75 -27.70 -29.17 32.28
C PRO A 75 -26.65 -28.06 32.12
N PHE A 76 -25.40 -28.34 32.50
CA PHE A 76 -24.24 -27.52 32.16
C PHE A 76 -24.09 -27.51 30.63
N VAL A 77 -24.97 -26.80 29.95
CA VAL A 77 -24.64 -26.18 28.67
C VAL A 77 -23.70 -25.07 29.06
N VAL A 78 -22.39 -25.36 29.00
CA VAL A 78 -21.41 -24.28 28.90
C VAL A 78 -21.78 -23.58 27.60
N ASP A 79 -22.57 -22.50 27.71
CA ASP A 79 -22.86 -21.60 26.62
C ASP A 79 -21.51 -21.14 26.09
N THR A 80 -21.05 -21.77 25.01
CA THR A 80 -19.82 -21.38 24.31
C THR A 80 -19.88 -19.91 23.89
N ASP A 81 -21.11 -19.41 23.72
CA ASP A 81 -21.41 -18.02 23.41
C ASP A 81 -21.15 -17.10 24.61
N ARG A 82 -21.37 -17.58 25.84
CA ARG A 82 -21.12 -16.82 27.07
C ARG A 82 -19.64 -16.75 27.43
N ILE A 83 -18.86 -17.78 27.08
CA ILE A 83 -17.38 -17.71 27.15
C ILE A 83 -16.85 -16.68 26.14
N LEU A 84 -17.42 -16.65 24.93
CA LEU A 84 -17.06 -15.65 23.92
C LEU A 84 -17.49 -14.23 24.34
N GLU A 85 -18.62 -14.07 25.02
CA GLU A 85 -19.07 -12.79 25.60
C GLU A 85 -18.17 -12.33 26.76
N ILE A 86 -17.75 -13.23 27.65
CA ILE A 86 -16.80 -12.91 28.74
C ILE A 86 -15.41 -12.55 28.17
N MET A 87 -15.00 -13.18 27.06
CA MET A 87 -13.76 -12.82 26.35
C MET A 87 -13.88 -11.52 25.54
N ALA A 88 -15.10 -11.05 25.25
CA ALA A 88 -15.38 -9.81 24.55
C ALA A 88 -15.64 -8.63 25.49
N ASP A 89 -15.68 -8.86 26.81
CA ASP A 89 -16.04 -7.87 27.81
C ASP A 89 -14.92 -6.84 28.02
N PRO A 90 -15.09 -5.56 27.61
CA PRO A 90 -14.03 -4.55 27.65
C PRO A 90 -13.62 -4.15 29.08
N ALA A 91 -14.39 -4.57 30.09
CA ALA A 91 -14.08 -4.38 31.50
C ALA A 91 -13.04 -5.38 32.04
N LEU A 92 -12.95 -6.58 31.46
CA LEU A 92 -11.94 -7.60 31.84
C LEU A 92 -10.61 -7.45 31.09
N PHE A 93 -10.62 -6.75 29.95
CA PHE A 93 -9.42 -6.38 29.19
C PHE A 93 -9.27 -4.86 29.15
N PRO A 94 -8.77 -4.22 30.23
CA PRO A 94 -8.45 -2.80 30.18
C PRO A 94 -7.53 -2.55 28.98
N ALA A 95 -7.75 -1.44 28.27
CA ALA A 95 -6.92 -1.05 27.14
C ALA A 95 -5.45 -1.25 27.52
N PRO A 96 -4.67 -2.03 26.75
CA PRO A 96 -3.35 -2.41 27.20
C PRO A 96 -2.52 -1.15 27.47
N PRO A 97 -1.60 -1.18 28.46
CA PRO A 97 -0.70 -0.07 28.71
C PRO A 97 -0.04 0.36 27.40
N ALA A 98 0.36 1.62 27.26
CA ALA A 98 0.87 2.15 25.98
C ALA A 98 1.99 1.30 25.35
N GLU A 99 2.68 0.50 26.16
CA GLU A 99 3.72 -0.46 25.80
C GLU A 99 3.21 -1.81 25.24
N MET A 100 1.96 -2.20 25.53
CA MET A 100 1.29 -3.42 25.05
C MET A 100 0.16 -3.13 24.04
N ARG A 101 0.15 -1.96 23.39
CA ARG A 101 -0.71 -1.79 22.20
C ARG A 101 -0.43 -2.95 21.25
N PRO A 102 -1.46 -3.67 20.78
CA PRO A 102 -1.30 -5.00 20.25
C PRO A 102 -0.23 -5.04 19.17
N LEU A 103 0.81 -5.83 19.43
CA LEU A 103 1.71 -6.45 18.45
C LEU A 103 0.94 -7.46 17.55
N TYR A 104 -0.38 -7.31 17.45
CA TYR A 104 -1.34 -8.23 16.86
C TYR A 104 -2.31 -7.43 15.98
N ASP A 105 -1.77 -6.74 14.99
CA ASP A 105 -2.28 -6.98 13.65
C ASP A 105 -1.37 -8.10 13.10
N PRO A 106 -1.87 -9.14 12.39
CA PRO A 106 -1.01 -10.08 11.66
C PRO A 106 -0.20 -9.41 10.52
N ILE A 107 -0.29 -8.08 10.44
CA ILE A 107 0.54 -7.20 9.63
C ILE A 107 1.52 -6.56 10.61
N ASP A 108 2.61 -7.27 10.92
CA ASP A 108 3.75 -6.67 11.61
C ASP A 108 4.11 -5.37 10.91
N PHE A 109 3.95 -4.26 11.62
CA PHE A 109 4.19 -2.95 11.06
C PHE A 109 5.69 -2.64 10.92
N ALA A 110 6.53 -3.43 11.60
CA ALA A 110 7.93 -3.54 11.29
C ALA A 110 8.08 -4.32 9.98
N PRO A 111 8.86 -3.84 9.00
CA PRO A 111 9.10 -4.62 7.80
C PRO A 111 9.74 -5.96 8.20
N ARG A 112 9.16 -7.06 7.75
CA ARG A 112 9.81 -8.36 7.85
C ARG A 112 11.18 -8.29 7.16
N PRO A 113 12.19 -9.05 7.62
CA PRO A 113 13.53 -9.00 7.03
C PRO A 113 13.51 -9.26 5.52
N GLU A 114 12.64 -10.16 5.06
CA GLU A 114 12.40 -10.44 3.64
C GLU A 114 11.88 -9.21 2.88
N ASP A 115 10.89 -8.51 3.44
CA ASP A 115 10.30 -7.31 2.83
C ASP A 115 11.31 -6.16 2.76
N ALA A 116 12.15 -6.03 3.78
CA ALA A 116 13.24 -5.05 3.81
C ALA A 116 14.32 -5.36 2.76
N TYR A 117 14.70 -6.62 2.62
CA TYR A 117 15.63 -7.06 1.58
C TYR A 117 15.09 -6.81 0.17
N MET A 118 13.81 -7.12 -0.07
CA MET A 118 13.16 -6.84 -1.36
C MET A 118 13.12 -5.33 -1.67
N ALA A 119 12.82 -4.50 -0.68
CA ALA A 119 12.84 -3.04 -0.82
C ALA A 119 14.24 -2.51 -1.17
N ASP A 120 15.30 -3.06 -0.57
CA ASP A 120 16.69 -2.73 -0.89
C ASP A 120 17.05 -3.14 -2.33
N LYS A 121 16.66 -4.35 -2.76
CA LYS A 121 16.90 -4.82 -4.14
C LYS A 121 16.20 -3.95 -5.18
N ILE A 122 14.94 -3.57 -4.94
CA ILE A 122 14.19 -2.64 -5.80
C ILE A 122 14.92 -1.29 -5.86
N THR A 123 15.35 -0.78 -4.71
CA THR A 123 16.09 0.49 -4.64
C THR A 123 17.39 0.44 -5.45
N LYS A 124 18.16 -0.63 -5.32
CA LYS A 124 19.41 -0.83 -6.08
C LYS A 124 19.15 -0.96 -7.58
N ALA A 125 18.12 -1.71 -7.99
CA ALA A 125 17.75 -1.86 -9.40
C ALA A 125 17.40 -0.51 -10.05
N TYR A 126 16.62 0.33 -9.38
CA TYR A 126 16.27 1.65 -9.90
C TYR A 126 17.43 2.65 -9.87
N LYS A 127 18.33 2.57 -8.90
CA LYS A 127 19.60 3.34 -8.93
C LYS A 127 20.48 2.91 -10.10
N ALA A 128 20.59 1.62 -10.37
CA ALA A 128 21.30 1.11 -11.54
C ALA A 128 20.68 1.62 -12.85
N LYS A 129 19.35 1.69 -12.95
CA LYS A 129 18.63 2.25 -14.10
C LYS A 129 18.99 3.71 -14.39
N THR A 130 19.27 4.51 -13.36
CA THR A 130 19.69 5.92 -13.55
C THR A 130 21.16 6.07 -13.99
N MET A 131 21.91 4.97 -14.01
CA MET A 131 23.38 4.94 -14.02
C MET A 131 23.92 3.93 -15.04
N VAL A 132 23.38 3.95 -16.26
CA VAL A 132 23.60 2.90 -17.27
C VAL A 132 25.07 2.73 -17.66
N ASN A 133 25.83 3.83 -17.71
CA ASN A 133 27.21 3.84 -18.23
C ASN A 133 28.27 3.86 -17.12
N GLY A 134 27.90 3.65 -15.86
CA GLY A 134 28.81 3.72 -14.71
C GLY A 134 29.26 5.14 -14.31
N ILE A 135 28.85 6.18 -15.04
CA ILE A 135 29.14 7.59 -14.73
C ILE A 135 28.01 8.20 -13.92
N TYR A 136 28.34 8.81 -12.77
CA TYR A 136 27.36 9.48 -11.90
C TYR A 136 26.80 10.75 -12.53
N SER A 137 25.50 10.72 -12.80
CA SER A 137 24.78 11.92 -13.25
C SER A 137 24.72 12.95 -12.13
N THR A 138 24.57 14.23 -12.50
CA THR A 138 24.41 15.34 -11.55
C THR A 138 23.24 15.15 -10.60
N MET A 139 22.26 14.30 -10.94
CA MET A 139 21.09 14.00 -10.11
C MET A 139 21.39 13.04 -8.95
N CYS A 140 22.50 12.29 -9.03
CA CYS A 140 22.91 11.36 -7.98
C CYS A 140 23.79 12.02 -6.90
N THR A 141 23.92 13.34 -6.92
CA THR A 141 24.82 14.07 -6.01
C THR A 141 24.14 14.37 -4.67
N GLU A 142 24.69 13.83 -3.59
CA GLU A 142 24.11 13.92 -2.24
C GLU A 142 24.28 15.29 -1.57
N GLY A 143 25.37 16.00 -1.88
CA GLY A 143 25.67 17.34 -1.36
C GLY A 143 26.43 18.20 -2.37
N THR A 144 26.40 19.52 -2.19
CA THR A 144 27.15 20.49 -3.02
C THR A 144 28.42 20.97 -2.34
N THR A 145 28.43 21.03 -1.01
CA THR A 145 29.52 21.57 -0.20
C THR A 145 30.02 20.53 0.79
N LYS A 146 31.19 20.79 1.39
CA LYS A 146 31.76 19.94 2.44
C LYS A 146 30.76 19.83 3.60
N GLY A 147 30.54 18.60 4.10
CA GLY A 147 29.60 18.30 5.18
C GLY A 147 28.13 18.17 4.75
N ALA A 148 27.73 18.65 3.56
CA ALA A 148 26.33 18.59 3.13
C ALA A 148 25.81 17.14 2.94
N ALA A 149 26.68 16.21 2.54
CA ALA A 149 26.33 14.79 2.40
C ALA A 149 26.04 14.13 3.76
N ASP A 150 26.84 14.42 4.78
CA ASP A 150 26.63 13.88 6.13
C ASP A 150 25.32 14.40 6.74
N ILE A 151 25.02 15.68 6.52
CA ILE A 151 23.74 16.29 6.90
C ILE A 151 22.58 15.61 6.18
N ALA A 152 22.71 15.36 4.87
CA ALA A 152 21.68 14.67 4.09
C ALA A 152 21.40 13.27 4.64
N ARG A 153 22.44 12.53 5.09
CA ARG A 153 22.30 11.25 5.77
C ARG A 153 21.54 11.36 7.09
N VAL A 154 21.92 12.29 7.96
CA VAL A 154 21.23 12.50 9.25
C VAL A 154 19.76 12.85 9.02
N ARG A 155 19.46 13.69 8.02
CA ARG A 155 18.09 14.03 7.65
C ARG A 155 17.30 12.82 7.14
N ALA A 156 17.91 11.99 6.30
CA ALA A 156 17.26 10.77 5.81
C ALA A 156 16.89 9.82 6.96
N LEU A 157 17.80 9.62 7.91
CA LEU A 157 17.56 8.80 9.11
C LEU A 157 16.48 9.41 10.02
N ALA A 158 16.52 10.73 10.24
CA ALA A 158 15.51 11.43 11.02
C ALA A 158 14.12 11.31 10.37
N TYR A 159 14.04 11.42 9.04
CA TYR A 159 12.80 11.21 8.31
C TYR A 159 12.29 9.77 8.48
N GLU A 160 13.14 8.75 8.30
CA GLU A 160 12.77 7.35 8.52
C GLU A 160 12.27 7.09 9.95
N PHE A 161 12.91 7.69 10.94
CA PHE A 161 12.47 7.61 12.33
C PHE A 161 11.06 8.23 12.51
N ARG A 162 10.80 9.41 11.94
CA ARG A 162 9.45 10.01 11.94
C ARG A 162 8.41 9.16 11.23
N GLN A 163 8.78 8.45 10.16
CA GLN A 163 7.89 7.51 9.48
C GLN A 163 7.49 6.34 10.38
N LYS A 164 8.37 5.92 11.31
CA LYS A 164 8.05 4.88 12.32
C LYS A 164 7.14 5.42 13.43
N GLN A 165 7.22 6.71 13.75
CA GLN A 165 6.38 7.38 14.76
C GLN A 165 4.94 7.64 14.31
N LYS A 166 4.58 7.32 13.07
CA LYS A 166 3.23 7.56 12.55
C LYS A 166 2.18 6.77 13.34
N PRO A 167 1.00 7.37 13.62
CA PRO A 167 -0.12 6.66 14.22
C PRO A 167 -0.62 5.55 13.28
N MET A 168 -1.22 4.52 13.87
CA MET A 168 -1.57 3.28 13.17
C MET A 168 -2.57 3.49 12.02
N ASN A 169 -3.52 4.40 12.19
CA ASN A 169 -4.50 4.77 11.16
C ASN A 169 -3.82 5.29 9.88
N LEU A 170 -2.85 6.19 10.00
CA LEU A 170 -2.09 6.72 8.86
C LEU A 170 -1.25 5.61 8.21
N ARG A 171 -0.62 4.75 9.02
CA ARG A 171 0.16 3.60 8.50
C ARG A 171 -0.70 2.61 7.71
N LYS A 172 -1.94 2.34 8.13
CA LYS A 172 -2.88 1.48 7.40
C LYS A 172 -3.36 2.15 6.13
N ARG A 173 -3.69 3.45 6.18
CA ARG A 173 -4.06 4.22 4.99
C ARG A 173 -2.96 4.20 3.92
N GLU A 174 -1.72 4.50 4.31
CA GLU A 174 -0.57 4.47 3.40
C GLU A 174 -0.35 3.09 2.78
N LEU A 175 -0.61 2.02 3.53
CA LEU A 175 -0.49 0.66 3.00
C LEU A 175 -1.42 0.47 1.80
N TYR A 176 -2.69 0.85 1.92
CA TYR A 176 -3.68 0.69 0.85
C TYR A 176 -3.43 1.65 -0.32
N GLU A 177 -3.07 2.91 -0.03
CA GLU A 177 -2.76 3.90 -1.08
C GLU A 177 -1.51 3.49 -1.87
N ASN A 178 -0.43 3.05 -1.22
CA ASN A 178 0.76 2.56 -1.91
C ASN A 178 0.47 1.30 -2.74
N ARG A 179 -0.32 0.36 -2.21
CA ARG A 179 -0.71 -0.85 -2.97
C ARG A 179 -1.49 -0.51 -4.22
N LYS A 180 -2.49 0.38 -4.11
CA LYS A 180 -3.28 0.84 -5.25
C LYS A 180 -2.37 1.41 -6.34
N GLU A 181 -1.46 2.31 -5.98
CA GLU A 181 -0.54 2.95 -6.92
C GLU A 181 0.43 1.96 -7.58
N ALA A 182 0.93 0.99 -6.81
CA ALA A 182 1.84 -0.04 -7.32
C ALA A 182 1.14 -1.01 -8.28
N ILE A 183 -0.11 -1.41 -7.98
CA ILE A 183 -0.92 -2.26 -8.85
C ILE A 183 -1.22 -1.57 -10.18
N ILE A 184 -1.66 -0.30 -10.15
CA ILE A 184 -1.85 0.49 -11.38
C ILE A 184 -0.54 0.54 -12.18
N SER A 185 0.58 0.66 -11.46
CA SER A 185 1.92 0.73 -12.03
C SER A 185 2.45 -0.59 -12.62
N ALA A 186 1.90 -1.74 -12.21
CA ALA A 186 2.28 -3.08 -12.67
C ALA A 186 1.75 -3.41 -14.07
N ASN A 187 0.80 -2.62 -14.58
CA ASN A 187 0.20 -2.75 -15.92
C ASN A 187 -0.27 -4.18 -16.24
N GLY A 188 -0.92 -4.86 -15.28
CA GLY A 188 -1.50 -6.20 -15.46
C GLY A 188 -0.52 -7.36 -15.24
N CYS A 189 0.69 -7.10 -14.74
CA CYS A 189 1.62 -8.16 -14.37
C CYS A 189 1.18 -8.84 -13.06
N HIS A 190 0.54 -10.01 -13.18
CA HIS A 190 -0.03 -10.73 -12.02
C HIS A 190 1.01 -11.03 -10.92
N THR A 191 2.24 -11.39 -11.29
CA THR A 191 3.30 -11.69 -10.31
C THR A 191 3.72 -10.47 -9.51
N GLU A 192 3.80 -9.29 -10.15
CA GLU A 192 4.07 -8.02 -9.48
C GLU A 192 2.91 -7.62 -8.56
N GLU A 193 1.66 -7.78 -9.01
CA GLU A 193 0.49 -7.49 -8.18
C GLU A 193 0.45 -8.35 -6.92
N VAL A 194 0.72 -9.66 -7.04
CA VAL A 194 0.82 -10.56 -5.90
C VAL A 194 1.97 -10.12 -4.97
N MET A 195 3.12 -9.73 -5.51
CA MET A 195 4.23 -9.19 -4.70
C MET A 195 3.81 -7.93 -3.94
N PHE A 196 3.21 -6.95 -4.61
CA PHE A 196 2.81 -5.68 -3.99
C PHE A 196 1.70 -5.86 -2.95
N SER A 197 0.82 -6.85 -3.12
CA SER A 197 -0.20 -7.18 -2.12
C SER A 197 0.43 -7.68 -0.81
N LYS A 198 1.50 -8.47 -0.90
CA LYS A 198 2.17 -9.14 0.23
C LYS A 198 3.23 -8.26 0.90
N SER A 199 4.03 -7.53 0.12
CA SER A 199 5.24 -6.86 0.60
C SER A 199 5.06 -5.35 0.68
N ARG A 200 4.79 -4.84 1.89
CA ARG A 200 4.58 -3.41 2.15
C ARG A 200 5.80 -2.55 1.82
N ALA A 201 6.97 -2.92 2.36
CA ALA A 201 8.18 -2.11 2.22
C ALA A 201 8.64 -2.07 0.76
N ALA A 202 8.56 -3.20 0.05
CA ALA A 202 8.83 -3.31 -1.37
C ALA A 202 7.90 -2.39 -2.20
N THR A 203 6.60 -2.41 -1.92
CA THR A 203 5.61 -1.54 -2.59
C THR A 203 5.94 -0.06 -2.44
N ARG A 204 6.24 0.38 -1.21
CA ARG A 204 6.62 1.76 -0.92
C ARG A 204 7.93 2.14 -1.64
N ALA A 205 8.94 1.28 -1.59
CA ALA A 205 10.21 1.50 -2.27
C ALA A 205 10.01 1.57 -3.79
N TYR A 206 9.18 0.70 -4.35
CA TYR A 206 8.85 0.68 -5.77
C TYR A 206 8.20 1.99 -6.23
N ASN A 207 7.13 2.47 -5.57
CA ASN A 207 6.45 3.72 -5.98
C ASN A 207 7.40 4.92 -5.95
N MET A 208 8.21 5.03 -4.88
CA MET A 208 9.18 6.10 -4.74
C MET A 208 10.29 5.99 -5.79
N LYS A 209 10.88 4.80 -5.97
CA LYS A 209 12.05 4.62 -6.85
C LYS A 209 11.68 4.62 -8.33
N LYS A 210 10.48 4.15 -8.68
CA LYS A 210 9.93 4.26 -10.03
C LYS A 210 9.81 5.72 -10.44
N SER A 211 9.17 6.55 -9.62
CA SER A 211 9.00 7.98 -9.91
C SER A 211 10.33 8.75 -9.87
N GLU A 212 11.23 8.41 -8.94
CA GLU A 212 12.58 9.01 -8.90
C GLU A 212 13.41 8.68 -10.14
N SER A 213 13.42 7.43 -10.59
CA SER A 213 14.20 6.98 -11.76
C SER A 213 13.65 7.51 -13.08
N ALA A 214 12.34 7.73 -13.16
CA ALA A 214 11.67 8.32 -14.32
C ALA A 214 11.77 9.86 -14.34
N MET A 215 12.36 10.47 -13.31
CA MET A 215 12.41 11.92 -13.11
C MET A 215 11.02 12.58 -13.09
N ALA A 216 10.02 11.85 -12.60
CA ALA A 216 8.63 12.29 -12.60
C ALA A 216 8.19 12.97 -11.29
N CYS A 217 9.11 13.11 -10.33
CA CYS A 217 8.87 13.84 -9.09
C CYS A 217 9.01 15.36 -9.30
N SER A 218 8.23 16.14 -8.54
CA SER A 218 8.30 17.62 -8.44
C SER A 218 9.71 18.23 -8.40
N LYS A 219 10.69 17.61 -7.74
CA LYS A 219 12.06 18.16 -7.67
C LYS A 219 12.76 18.25 -9.02
N TYR A 220 12.26 17.51 -10.03
CA TYR A 220 12.78 17.47 -11.40
C TYR A 220 11.93 18.31 -12.36
N ALA A 221 10.82 18.88 -11.89
CA ALA A 221 9.93 19.69 -12.71
C ALA A 221 10.58 21.05 -12.96
N MET A 222 10.62 21.46 -14.23
CA MET A 222 11.09 22.78 -14.65
C MET A 222 9.96 23.43 -15.46
N PRO A 223 9.16 24.32 -14.85
CA PRO A 223 8.11 25.03 -15.56
C PRO A 223 8.73 25.97 -16.59
N GLU A 224 8.12 26.08 -17.77
CA GLU A 224 8.59 26.98 -18.83
C GLU A 224 7.94 28.35 -18.77
N SER A 225 6.72 28.41 -18.24
CA SER A 225 5.93 29.62 -18.17
C SER A 225 5.56 30.00 -16.74
N LEU A 226 5.32 31.29 -16.53
CA LEU A 226 4.84 31.80 -15.24
C LEU A 226 3.46 31.22 -14.88
N ALA A 227 2.60 31.00 -15.88
CA ALA A 227 1.31 30.35 -15.70
C ALA A 227 1.47 28.90 -15.20
N GLU A 228 2.36 28.13 -15.82
CA GLU A 228 2.65 26.76 -15.39
C GLU A 228 3.23 26.72 -13.97
N ASN A 229 4.14 27.63 -13.64
CA ASN A 229 4.70 27.70 -12.29
C ASN A 229 3.61 28.02 -11.26
N TYR A 230 2.75 29.00 -11.54
CA TYR A 230 1.62 29.34 -10.66
C TYR A 230 0.67 28.15 -10.45
N MET A 231 0.31 27.44 -11.52
CA MET A 231 -0.56 26.26 -11.43
C MET A 231 0.09 25.12 -10.63
N ALA A 232 1.38 24.87 -10.86
CA ALA A 232 2.15 23.88 -10.10
C ALA A 232 2.20 24.22 -8.61
N GLU A 233 2.41 25.49 -8.27
CA GLU A 233 2.36 25.99 -6.88
C GLU A 233 0.97 25.85 -6.26
N CYS A 234 -0.10 26.10 -7.01
CA CYS A 234 -1.48 25.88 -6.55
C CYS A 234 -1.72 24.41 -6.17
N VAL A 235 -1.26 23.46 -6.98
CA VAL A 235 -1.33 22.03 -6.63
C VAL A 235 -0.50 21.72 -5.40
N ASN A 236 0.70 22.29 -5.28
CA ASN A 236 1.54 22.12 -4.08
C ASN A 236 0.83 22.66 -2.82
N LYS A 237 0.16 23.82 -2.90
CA LYS A 237 -0.65 24.36 -1.79
C LYS A 237 -1.78 23.41 -1.40
N GLN A 238 -2.48 22.80 -2.35
CA GLN A 238 -3.50 21.79 -2.06
C GLN A 238 -2.93 20.55 -1.36
N LEU A 239 -1.70 20.14 -1.71
CA LEU A 239 -1.01 19.05 -1.02
C LEU A 239 -0.58 19.45 0.41
N LEU A 240 -0.16 20.70 0.63
CA LEU A 240 0.17 21.19 1.96
C LEU A 240 -1.06 21.27 2.87
N VAL A 241 -2.24 21.62 2.34
CA VAL A 241 -3.51 21.54 3.09
C VAL A 241 -3.79 20.10 3.55
N LYS A 242 -3.48 19.10 2.71
CA LYS A 242 -3.61 17.69 3.11
C LYS A 242 -2.66 17.30 4.23
N ALA A 243 -1.46 17.90 4.28
CA ALA A 243 -0.46 17.65 5.32
C ALA A 243 -0.79 18.32 6.66
N VAL A 244 -1.65 19.36 6.64
CA VAL A 244 -2.02 20.17 7.80
C VAL A 244 -3.54 20.35 7.83
N PRO A 245 -4.33 19.29 8.07
CA PRO A 245 -5.79 19.33 7.93
C PRO A 245 -6.48 20.25 8.95
N ASN A 246 -5.92 20.38 10.15
CA ASN A 246 -6.53 21.10 11.27
C ASN A 246 -5.70 22.31 11.73
N GLY A 247 -4.80 22.82 10.89
CA GLY A 247 -3.86 23.90 11.26
C GLY A 247 -2.68 23.46 12.14
N VAL A 248 -2.75 22.28 12.75
CA VAL A 248 -1.62 21.66 13.47
C VAL A 248 -0.75 20.90 12.48
N TYR A 249 0.54 21.24 12.41
CA TYR A 249 1.50 20.57 11.54
C TYR A 249 1.64 19.09 11.87
N GLY A 250 1.48 18.23 10.85
CA GLY A 250 1.62 16.79 10.98
C GLY A 250 3.09 16.33 11.00
N PHE A 251 3.27 15.03 11.26
CA PHE A 251 4.59 14.38 11.35
C PHE A 251 5.40 14.39 10.04
N ASN A 252 4.76 14.65 8.90
CA ASN A 252 5.41 14.61 7.59
C ASN A 252 6.09 15.92 7.19
N CYS A 253 5.78 17.04 7.85
CA CYS A 253 6.41 18.33 7.60
C CYS A 253 7.68 18.47 8.46
N LEU A 254 8.71 17.66 8.15
CA LEU A 254 9.99 17.68 8.86
C LEU A 254 11.07 18.40 8.03
N ASP A 255 11.26 19.68 8.32
CA ASP A 255 12.32 20.48 7.70
C ASP A 255 13.65 20.42 8.46
N GLY A 256 13.59 20.17 9.77
CA GLY A 256 14.77 19.99 10.62
C GLY A 256 14.44 19.32 11.95
N SER A 257 15.40 18.56 12.49
CA SER A 257 15.33 17.97 13.83
C SER A 257 16.19 18.71 14.86
N THR A 258 17.07 19.57 14.39
CA THR A 258 18.13 20.26 15.14
C THR A 258 18.31 21.65 14.55
N LYS A 259 18.99 22.54 15.30
CA LYS A 259 19.26 23.91 14.86
C LYS A 259 19.96 23.92 13.49
N ASP A 260 19.60 24.88 12.65
CA ASP A 260 20.17 25.15 11.31
C ASP A 260 19.93 24.09 10.21
N HIS A 261 19.31 22.95 10.53
CA HIS A 261 19.00 21.91 9.52
C HIS A 261 18.03 22.39 8.43
N ALA A 262 17.08 23.27 8.78
CA ALA A 262 16.13 23.83 7.82
C ALA A 262 16.81 24.74 6.79
N GLU A 263 17.81 25.53 7.19
CA GLU A 263 18.59 26.37 6.27
C GLU A 263 19.46 25.53 5.34
N GLN A 264 20.08 24.47 5.87
CA GLN A 264 20.85 23.52 5.06
C GLN A 264 19.95 22.81 4.04
N LEU A 265 18.73 22.46 4.44
CA LEU A 265 17.71 21.94 3.54
C LEU A 265 17.34 22.95 2.46
N ARG A 266 17.11 24.22 2.82
CA ARG A 266 16.83 25.28 1.84
C ARG A 266 17.93 25.35 0.78
N VAL A 267 19.20 25.39 1.20
CA VAL A 267 20.34 25.38 0.26
C VAL A 267 20.36 24.12 -0.62
N ALA A 268 20.11 22.94 -0.05
CA ALA A 268 20.05 21.68 -0.80
C ALA A 268 18.91 21.67 -1.83
N THR A 269 17.74 22.21 -1.50
CA THR A 269 16.60 22.30 -2.43
C THR A 269 16.89 23.25 -3.59
N VAL A 270 17.44 24.44 -3.32
CA VAL A 270 17.85 25.39 -4.36
C VAL A 270 18.94 24.81 -5.25
N ALA A 271 19.93 24.12 -4.66
CA ALA A 271 20.95 23.42 -5.42
C ALA A 271 20.36 22.31 -6.31
N SER A 272 19.34 21.59 -5.84
CA SER A 272 18.67 20.57 -6.65
C SER A 272 17.94 21.18 -7.85
N ALA A 273 17.29 22.34 -7.68
CA ALA A 273 16.65 23.07 -8.77
C ALA A 273 17.66 23.66 -9.77
N PHE A 274 18.86 24.01 -9.31
CA PHE A 274 19.94 24.40 -10.21
C PHE A 274 20.51 23.19 -10.99
N ARG A 275 20.55 22.01 -10.39
CA ARG A 275 21.02 20.79 -11.09
C ARG A 275 20.03 20.31 -12.14
N THR A 276 18.73 20.52 -11.94
CA THR A 276 17.72 20.18 -12.96
C THR A 276 17.85 21.04 -14.21
N SER A 277 18.28 22.31 -14.09
CA SER A 277 18.58 23.12 -15.26
C SER A 277 19.84 22.67 -16.01
N GLN A 278 20.75 21.94 -15.35
CA GLN A 278 21.97 21.39 -15.97
C GLN A 278 21.74 20.08 -16.75
N MET A 279 20.54 19.50 -16.70
CA MET A 279 20.21 18.32 -17.49
C MET A 279 20.29 18.61 -18.99
N SER A 280 20.69 17.60 -19.77
CA SER A 280 20.59 17.67 -21.23
C SER A 280 19.13 17.78 -21.68
N GLU A 281 18.91 18.47 -22.80
CA GLU A 281 17.56 18.74 -23.31
C GLU A 281 16.77 17.46 -23.59
N GLY A 282 17.41 16.43 -24.14
CA GLY A 282 16.77 15.13 -24.37
C GLY A 282 16.27 14.46 -23.09
N VAL A 283 17.04 14.55 -22.00
CA VAL A 283 16.63 14.03 -20.67
C VAL A 283 15.48 14.86 -20.11
N ARG A 284 15.52 16.19 -20.27
CA ARG A 284 14.46 17.10 -19.82
C ARG A 284 13.13 16.81 -20.51
N GLN A 285 13.14 16.63 -21.83
CA GLN A 285 11.95 16.28 -22.60
C GLN A 285 11.41 14.90 -22.24
N ALA A 286 12.29 13.91 -22.04
CA ALA A 286 11.89 12.58 -21.57
C ALA A 286 11.24 12.63 -20.17
N ALA A 287 11.81 13.43 -19.26
CA ALA A 287 11.25 13.63 -17.92
C ALA A 287 9.85 14.26 -17.99
N ARG A 288 9.62 15.29 -18.81
CA ARG A 288 8.28 15.88 -19.00
C ARG A 288 7.26 14.86 -19.48
N ARG A 289 7.60 14.06 -20.50
CA ARG A 289 6.71 13.00 -20.98
C ARG A 289 6.43 11.95 -19.91
N ALA A 290 7.43 11.62 -19.08
CA ALA A 290 7.26 10.70 -17.96
C ALA A 290 6.36 11.27 -16.86
N GLN A 291 6.45 12.57 -16.56
CA GLN A 291 5.59 13.27 -15.60
C GLN A 291 4.13 13.21 -16.04
N VAL A 292 3.85 13.55 -17.30
CA VAL A 292 2.50 13.47 -17.88
C VAL A 292 1.99 12.03 -17.84
N LYS A 293 2.78 11.07 -18.34
CA LYS A 293 2.39 9.65 -18.36
C LYS A 293 2.05 9.14 -16.95
N GLN A 294 2.85 9.51 -15.94
CA GLN A 294 2.59 9.10 -14.57
C GLN A 294 1.29 9.72 -14.04
N ALA A 295 1.06 11.02 -14.27
CA ALA A 295 -0.13 11.69 -13.76
C ALA A 295 -1.42 11.18 -14.41
N LEU A 296 -1.42 10.96 -15.73
CA LEU A 296 -2.55 10.38 -16.45
C LEU A 296 -2.91 9.00 -15.91
N ALA A 297 -1.90 8.14 -15.68
CA ALA A 297 -2.14 6.78 -15.20
C ALA A 297 -2.66 6.73 -13.76
N LEU A 298 -2.19 7.63 -12.88
CA LEU A 298 -2.46 7.55 -11.45
C LEU A 298 -3.60 8.44 -10.94
N TYR A 299 -3.88 9.58 -11.61
CA TYR A 299 -4.75 10.61 -11.07
C TYR A 299 -5.91 11.00 -11.98
N ALA A 300 -5.70 11.05 -13.31
CA ALA A 300 -6.70 11.61 -14.22
C ALA A 300 -7.98 10.78 -14.30
N HIS A 301 -7.92 9.43 -14.29
CA HIS A 301 -9.07 8.52 -14.23
C HIS A 301 -10.34 8.98 -15.00
N ASN A 302 -10.21 9.29 -16.30
CA ASN A 302 -11.28 9.81 -17.19
C ASN A 302 -11.74 11.26 -16.93
N CYS A 303 -10.97 12.05 -16.18
CA CYS A 303 -11.17 13.49 -16.02
C CYS A 303 -10.56 14.22 -17.22
N SER A 304 -11.34 14.41 -18.28
CA SER A 304 -10.90 15.04 -19.53
C SER A 304 -10.25 16.42 -19.32
N HIS A 305 -10.71 17.19 -18.34
CA HIS A 305 -10.10 18.47 -18.00
C HIS A 305 -8.68 18.31 -17.41
N GLU A 306 -8.50 17.38 -16.46
CA GLU A 306 -7.18 17.12 -15.88
C GLU A 306 -6.22 16.49 -16.90
N GLU A 307 -6.72 15.66 -17.82
CA GLU A 307 -5.91 15.11 -18.91
C GLU A 307 -5.33 16.21 -19.81
N LEU A 308 -6.17 17.20 -20.17
CA LEU A 308 -5.74 18.38 -20.93
C LEU A 308 -4.77 19.26 -20.13
N LEU A 309 -5.00 19.42 -18.82
CA LEU A 309 -4.10 20.18 -17.96
C LEU A 309 -2.73 19.51 -17.82
N PHE A 310 -2.68 18.19 -17.60
CA PHE A 310 -1.40 17.47 -17.46
C PHE A 310 -0.62 17.46 -18.77
N THR A 311 -1.29 17.33 -19.90
CA THR A 311 -0.63 17.36 -21.22
C THR A 311 -0.11 18.75 -21.59
N ALA A 312 -0.86 19.82 -21.26
CA ALA A 312 -0.44 21.20 -21.50
C ALA A 312 0.63 21.70 -20.50
N PHE A 313 0.57 21.25 -19.24
CA PHE A 313 1.43 21.72 -18.15
C PHE A 313 2.12 20.55 -17.42
N PRO A 314 3.22 19.99 -17.96
CA PRO A 314 3.94 18.86 -17.37
C PRO A 314 4.42 19.09 -15.93
N ALA A 315 4.76 20.34 -15.55
CA ALA A 315 5.16 20.63 -14.18
C ALA A 315 4.00 20.44 -13.19
N VAL A 316 2.75 20.70 -13.60
CA VAL A 316 1.55 20.42 -12.80
C VAL A 316 1.41 18.91 -12.59
N ALA A 317 1.61 18.11 -13.64
CA ALA A 317 1.62 16.65 -13.56
C ALA A 317 2.69 16.13 -12.58
N ALA A 318 3.88 16.72 -12.59
CA ALA A 318 5.00 16.35 -11.71
C ALA A 318 4.76 16.72 -10.23
N MET A 319 3.91 17.72 -9.97
CA MET A 319 3.53 18.10 -8.60
C MET A 319 2.57 17.12 -7.96
N MET A 320 1.85 16.32 -8.75
CA MET A 320 0.94 15.31 -8.22
C MET A 320 1.72 14.18 -7.52
N ARG A 321 1.32 13.85 -6.29
CA ARG A 321 1.97 12.82 -5.47
C ARG A 321 0.91 11.90 -4.88
N GLY A 322 1.33 10.66 -4.65
CA GLY A 322 0.48 9.63 -4.09
C GLY A 322 -0.08 10.01 -2.72
N GLY A 323 -1.26 9.50 -2.38
CA GLY A 323 -1.98 9.85 -1.14
C GLY A 323 -1.19 9.54 0.13
N ALA A 324 -0.25 8.59 0.02
CA ALA A 324 0.64 8.15 1.09
C ALA A 324 1.73 9.18 1.47
N TYR A 325 1.89 10.24 0.69
CA TYR A 325 2.91 11.28 0.90
C TYR A 325 2.24 12.62 1.25
N GLY A 326 2.54 13.16 2.44
CA GLY A 326 2.04 14.47 2.88
C GLY A 326 0.72 14.44 3.66
N LYS A 327 0.52 13.47 4.56
CA LYS A 327 -0.59 13.42 5.54
C LYS A 327 -0.10 12.96 6.90
#